data_AF-A0A972VII8-F1
#
_entry.id   AF-A0A972VII8-F1
#
_cell.length_a   1.000
_cell.length_b   1.000
_cell.length_c   1.000
_cell.angle_alpha   90.00
_cell.angle_beta   90.00
_cell.angle_gamma   90.00
#
_symmetry.space_group_name_H-M   'P 1'
#
loop_
_entity.id
_entity.type
_entity.pdbx_description
1 polymer ?
#
loop_
_entity_poly.entity_id
_entity_poly.type
_entity_poly.pdbx_seq_one_letter_code
_entity_poly.pdbx_strand_id
1 'polypeptide(L)'
;MDLIIGEYGVKTGTPTGRVRYFERKADGTLKQSVVLECAGKEITNRYTSPHMVDWNNDGTLDLVLGSNHKAAQLFINKGTRQTYRFDSVTELTTVSGQKIGMKYGRQQIRVLDLDHDGKKDLITCGWNHDKDGELFFFFKNVGTDDEPRFEKPTTLKYEDGTDVTTRAKACNARFVIYDYNSDGIEDLVFVDFRDGYHNPVKICLGTKG
;
A
#
# COMPACT_ATOMS: atom_id res chain seq x y z
N MET A 1 13.77 6.14 11.43
CA MET A 1 12.54 5.93 10.65
C MET A 1 11.40 6.54 11.42
N ASP A 2 10.66 7.45 10.79
CA ASP A 2 9.45 8.06 11.35
C ASP A 2 8.28 7.08 11.30
N LEU A 3 7.18 7.39 11.99
CA LEU A 3 6.01 6.53 12.06
C LEU A 3 4.80 7.22 11.41
N ILE A 4 4.09 6.50 10.54
CA ILE A 4 2.81 6.93 9.98
C ILE A 4 1.72 5.95 10.38
N ILE A 5 0.59 6.48 10.84
CA ILE A 5 -0.56 5.68 11.30
C ILE A 5 -1.80 6.10 10.51
N GLY A 6 -2.50 5.10 9.97
CA GLY A 6 -3.87 5.24 9.49
C GLY A 6 -4.86 4.81 10.58
N GLU A 7 -5.77 5.70 10.94
CA GLU A 7 -6.80 5.41 11.94
C GLU A 7 -8.01 4.67 11.36
N TYR A 8 -8.67 3.88 12.21
CA TYR A 8 -9.92 3.24 11.85
C TYR A 8 -11.09 4.23 11.99
N GLY A 9 -11.72 4.62 10.88
CA GLY A 9 -12.92 5.45 10.88
C GLY A 9 -14.19 4.61 11.08
N VAL A 10 -14.95 4.86 12.16
CA VAL A 10 -16.10 4.01 12.57
C VAL A 10 -17.48 4.67 12.40
N LYS A 11 -17.57 5.97 12.09
CA LYS A 11 -18.87 6.62 11.95
C LYS A 11 -19.54 6.20 10.63
N THR A 12 -20.71 5.57 10.73
CA THR A 12 -21.58 5.29 9.59
C THR A 12 -21.83 6.58 8.80
N GLY A 13 -21.53 6.57 7.50
CA GLY A 13 -21.79 7.69 6.60
C GLY A 13 -20.69 8.75 6.48
N THR A 14 -19.69 8.82 7.38
CA THR A 14 -18.59 9.80 7.28
C THR A 14 -17.23 9.12 7.52
N PRO A 15 -16.30 9.18 6.55
CA PRO A 15 -14.94 8.69 6.77
C PRO A 15 -14.23 9.56 7.84
N THR A 16 -13.83 8.96 8.96
CA THR A 16 -13.13 9.67 10.06
C THR A 16 -11.74 9.13 10.35
N GLY A 17 -11.26 8.14 9.59
CA GLY A 17 -9.93 7.58 9.77
C GLY A 17 -8.88 8.55 9.25
N ARG A 18 -8.24 9.28 10.15
CA ARG A 18 -7.17 10.24 9.82
C ARG A 18 -5.87 9.53 9.49
N VAL A 19 -4.98 10.25 8.83
CA VAL A 19 -3.57 9.87 8.65
C VAL A 19 -2.72 10.74 9.57
N ARG A 20 -1.93 10.12 10.45
CA ARG A 20 -1.09 10.81 11.44
C ARG A 20 0.37 10.49 11.23
N TYR A 21 1.21 11.51 11.28
CA TYR A 21 2.66 11.41 11.17
C TYR A 21 3.32 11.69 12.53
N PHE A 22 4.31 10.88 12.89
CA PHE A 22 5.10 10.97 14.11
C PHE A 22 6.58 11.03 13.72
N GLU A 23 7.23 12.16 14.03
CA GLU A 23 8.68 12.29 13.85
C GLU A 23 9.41 11.54 14.96
N ARG A 24 10.33 10.65 14.59
CA ARG A 24 11.21 9.94 15.52
C ARG A 24 12.49 10.74 15.76
N LYS A 25 12.74 11.09 17.02
CA LYS A 25 13.97 11.74 17.44
C LYS A 25 15.15 10.76 17.48
N ALA A 26 16.36 11.33 17.53
CA ALA A 26 17.60 10.55 17.62
C ALA A 26 17.66 9.65 18.86
N ASP A 27 17.07 10.08 19.97
CA ASP A 27 16.96 9.31 21.23
C ASP A 27 15.91 8.19 21.19
N GLY A 28 15.21 8.03 20.05
CA GLY A 28 14.18 7.03 19.83
C GLY A 28 12.78 7.42 20.30
N THR A 29 12.61 8.59 20.94
CA THR A 29 11.28 9.11 21.31
C THR A 29 10.53 9.64 20.08
N LEU A 30 9.19 9.65 20.15
CA LEU A 30 8.34 10.24 19.11
C LEU A 30 7.90 11.64 19.54
N LYS A 31 7.95 12.62 18.61
CA LYS A 31 7.23 13.88 18.80
C LYS A 31 5.72 13.65 18.74
N GLN A 32 4.96 14.57 19.32
CA GLN A 32 3.52 14.58 19.17
C GLN A 32 3.15 14.60 17.69
N SER A 33 2.23 13.73 17.30
CA SER A 33 1.84 13.58 15.91
C SER A 33 1.06 14.76 15.37
N VAL A 34 1.24 15.00 14.07
CA VAL A 34 0.40 15.89 13.27
C VAL A 34 -0.60 15.06 12.44
N VAL A 35 -1.79 15.61 12.21
CA VAL A 35 -2.72 15.07 11.22
C VAL A 35 -2.28 15.60 9.86
N LEU A 36 -2.15 14.73 8.87
CA LEU A 36 -1.78 15.15 7.52
C LEU A 36 -3.00 15.77 6.83
N GLU A 37 -2.76 16.85 6.08
CA GLU A 37 -3.79 17.61 5.37
C GLU A 37 -3.46 17.70 3.89
N CYS A 38 -4.52 17.75 3.07
CA CYS A 38 -4.45 18.06 1.65
C CYS A 38 -5.31 19.30 1.39
N ALA A 39 -4.71 20.36 0.82
CA ALA A 39 -5.36 21.64 0.55
C ALA A 39 -6.11 22.20 1.79
N GLY A 40 -5.48 22.14 2.96
CA GLY A 40 -6.02 22.64 4.23
C GLY A 40 -7.17 21.81 4.81
N LYS A 41 -7.35 20.56 4.37
CA LYS A 41 -8.34 19.62 4.91
C LYS A 41 -7.66 18.35 5.37
N GLU A 42 -8.05 17.84 6.54
CA GLU A 42 -7.55 16.56 7.04
C GLU A 42 -7.74 15.44 6.01
N ILE A 43 -6.66 14.69 5.76
CA ILE A 43 -6.70 13.49 4.93
C ILE A 43 -7.41 12.41 5.74
N THR A 44 -8.66 12.14 5.36
CA THR A 44 -9.54 11.18 6.04
C THR A 44 -10.16 10.20 5.08
N ASN A 45 -10.18 8.93 5.47
CA ASN A 45 -10.89 7.85 4.78
C ASN A 45 -11.34 6.79 5.79
N ARG A 46 -12.00 5.75 5.29
CA ARG A 46 -12.36 4.60 6.12
C ARG A 46 -11.35 3.48 5.86
N TYR A 47 -10.88 2.85 6.95
CA TYR A 47 -9.75 1.90 6.95
C TYR A 47 -8.48 2.44 6.28
N THR A 48 -7.98 3.61 6.67
CA THR A 48 -6.77 4.18 6.06
C THR A 48 -5.56 3.27 6.25
N SER A 49 -4.80 3.09 5.17
CA SER A 49 -3.54 2.37 5.16
C SER A 49 -2.50 3.20 4.41
N PRO A 50 -1.87 4.16 5.09
CA PRO A 50 -0.87 5.01 4.48
C PRO A 50 0.41 4.24 4.17
N HIS A 51 1.08 4.64 3.10
CA HIS A 51 2.42 4.22 2.73
C HIS A 51 3.19 5.46 2.28
N MET A 52 4.32 5.74 2.93
CA MET A 52 5.21 6.82 2.53
C MET A 52 6.29 6.28 1.60
N VAL A 53 6.47 6.91 0.45
CA VAL A 53 7.45 6.52 -0.58
C VAL A 53 7.88 7.75 -1.35
N ASP A 54 9.12 7.82 -1.80
CA ASP A 54 9.55 8.83 -2.76
C ASP A 54 9.03 8.43 -4.15
N TRP A 55 7.83 8.90 -4.50
CA TRP A 55 7.13 8.44 -5.71
C TRP A 55 7.82 8.95 -6.96
N ASN A 56 8.08 10.26 -7.00
CA ASN A 56 8.62 11.00 -8.14
C ASN A 56 10.15 11.17 -8.10
N ASN A 57 10.85 10.43 -7.24
CA ASN A 57 12.32 10.45 -7.12
C ASN A 57 12.89 11.84 -6.80
N ASP A 58 12.15 12.68 -6.07
CA ASP A 58 12.61 14.03 -5.70
C ASP A 58 13.31 14.09 -4.33
N GLY A 59 13.45 12.93 -3.66
CA GLY A 59 14.09 12.78 -2.35
C GLY A 59 13.16 13.07 -1.18
N THR A 60 11.97 13.62 -1.43
CA THR A 60 10.92 13.79 -0.42
C THR A 60 9.99 12.58 -0.42
N LEU A 61 9.35 12.30 0.72
CA LEU A 61 8.38 11.20 0.77
C LEU A 61 7.00 11.73 0.42
N ASP A 62 6.34 11.06 -0.50
CA ASP A 62 4.95 11.21 -0.87
C ASP A 62 4.06 10.23 -0.11
N LEU A 63 2.75 10.46 -0.14
CA LEU A 63 1.78 9.59 0.51
C LEU A 63 0.97 8.83 -0.54
N VAL A 64 1.01 7.50 -0.47
CA VAL A 64 0.03 6.61 -1.12
C VAL A 64 -0.91 6.06 -0.06
N LEU A 65 -2.20 6.27 -0.24
CA LEU A 65 -3.23 5.93 0.73
C LEU A 65 -4.17 4.86 0.18
N GLY A 66 -4.05 3.65 0.73
CA GLY A 66 -5.09 2.64 0.61
C GLY A 66 -6.28 2.94 1.53
N SER A 67 -7.49 2.63 1.06
CA SER A 67 -8.72 2.74 1.85
C SER A 67 -9.78 1.76 1.33
N ASN A 68 -10.94 1.69 1.99
CA ASN A 68 -12.05 0.89 1.47
C ASN A 68 -12.94 1.69 0.51
N HIS A 69 -13.53 1.01 -0.48
CA HIS A 69 -14.50 1.56 -1.45
C HIS A 69 -14.00 2.70 -2.35
N LYS A 70 -12.73 3.11 -2.26
CA LYS A 70 -12.13 4.12 -3.11
C LYS A 70 -10.95 3.53 -3.87
N ALA A 71 -10.57 4.20 -4.96
CA ALA A 71 -9.23 4.00 -5.52
C ALA A 71 -8.18 4.37 -4.47
N ALA A 72 -7.01 3.76 -4.55
CA ALA A 72 -5.83 4.23 -3.85
C ALA A 72 -5.56 5.69 -4.28
N GLN A 73 -5.17 6.50 -3.31
CA GLN A 73 -4.98 7.93 -3.51
C GLN A 73 -3.51 8.30 -3.38
N LEU A 74 -2.97 9.03 -4.35
CA LEU A 74 -1.62 9.57 -4.34
C LEU A 74 -1.66 11.06 -3.98
N PHE A 75 -0.79 11.45 -3.06
CA PHE A 75 -0.56 12.83 -2.65
C PHE A 75 0.92 13.13 -2.79
N ILE A 76 1.27 13.99 -3.75
CA ILE A 76 2.66 14.43 -3.96
C ILE A 76 2.99 15.50 -2.93
N ASN A 77 4.05 15.28 -2.17
CA ASN A 77 4.56 16.21 -1.19
C ASN A 77 5.31 17.33 -1.91
N LYS A 78 4.89 18.58 -1.69
CA LYS A 78 5.58 19.77 -2.18
C LYS A 78 6.38 20.48 -1.08
N GLY A 79 6.38 19.90 0.12
CA GLY A 79 7.07 20.40 1.30
C GLY A 79 8.39 19.67 1.54
N THR A 80 8.66 19.36 2.81
CA THR A 80 9.86 18.64 3.24
C THR A 80 9.47 17.40 4.04
N ARG A 81 10.45 16.62 4.52
CA ARG A 81 10.20 15.51 5.46
C ARG A 81 9.74 16.01 6.84
N GLN A 82 10.03 17.26 7.19
CA GLN A 82 9.62 17.87 8.46
C GLN A 82 8.27 18.58 8.35
N THR A 83 7.92 19.05 7.15
CA THR A 83 6.70 19.83 6.88
C THR A 83 6.05 19.32 5.59
N TYR A 84 5.24 18.28 5.71
CA TYR A 84 4.45 17.75 4.59
C TYR A 84 3.48 18.82 4.08
N ARG A 85 3.44 19.01 2.75
CA ARG A 85 2.44 19.85 2.09
C ARG A 85 1.87 19.12 0.89
N PHE A 86 0.60 18.77 0.97
CA PHE A 86 -0.15 18.16 -0.11
C PHE A 86 -1.17 19.16 -0.64
N ASP A 87 -1.08 19.50 -1.93
CA ASP A 87 -1.95 20.50 -2.56
C ASP A 87 -3.11 19.86 -3.34
N SER A 88 -2.94 18.59 -3.75
CA SER A 88 -3.93 17.84 -4.52
C SER A 88 -3.86 16.35 -4.24
N VAL A 89 -4.86 15.62 -4.75
CA VAL A 89 -4.98 14.17 -4.64
C VAL A 89 -5.30 13.58 -6.01
N THR A 90 -4.60 12.49 -6.35
CA THR A 90 -4.83 11.72 -7.58
C THR A 90 -5.37 10.34 -7.23
N GLU A 91 -6.49 9.93 -7.83
CA GLU A 91 -6.95 8.53 -7.75
C GLU A 91 -6.13 7.66 -8.72
N LEU A 92 -5.54 6.58 -8.23
CA LEU A 92 -4.77 5.66 -9.06
C LEU A 92 -5.70 4.71 -9.83
N THR A 93 -5.45 4.61 -11.13
CA THR A 93 -6.20 3.76 -12.06
C THR A 93 -5.25 2.98 -12.96
N THR A 94 -5.75 1.88 -13.53
CA THR A 94 -5.06 1.18 -14.61
C THR A 94 -5.23 1.93 -15.93
N VAL A 95 -4.45 1.55 -16.95
CA VAL A 95 -4.57 2.07 -18.32
C VAL A 95 -5.97 1.88 -18.93
N SER A 96 -6.76 0.93 -18.42
CA SER A 96 -8.15 0.70 -18.84
C SER A 96 -9.17 1.51 -18.01
N GLY A 97 -8.71 2.39 -17.12
CA GLY A 97 -9.56 3.18 -16.22
C GLY A 97 -10.11 2.41 -15.02
N GLN A 98 -9.63 1.18 -14.74
CA GLN A 98 -10.04 0.44 -13.56
C GLN A 98 -9.43 1.11 -12.32
N LYS A 99 -10.24 1.40 -11.30
CA LYS A 99 -9.74 1.91 -10.01
C LYS A 99 -8.83 0.87 -9.34
N ILE A 100 -7.62 1.29 -8.96
CA ILE A 100 -6.69 0.45 -8.19
C ILE A 100 -7.10 0.54 -6.72
N GLY A 101 -8.02 -0.32 -6.31
CA GLY A 101 -8.66 -0.23 -5.00
C GLY A 101 -9.36 -1.52 -4.60
N MET A 102 -9.59 -1.70 -3.30
CA MET A 102 -10.39 -2.81 -2.80
C MET A 102 -11.83 -2.35 -2.52
N LYS A 103 -12.79 -3.17 -2.97
CA LYS A 103 -14.21 -2.90 -2.70
C LYS A 103 -14.53 -3.03 -1.22
N TYR A 104 -13.84 -3.87 -0.45
CA TYR A 104 -14.12 -4.09 0.96
C TYR A 104 -12.86 -4.00 1.83
N GLY A 105 -13.07 -3.75 3.13
CA GLY A 105 -12.04 -3.75 4.16
C GLY A 105 -10.82 -2.88 3.89
N ARG A 106 -9.74 -3.13 4.65
CA ARG A 106 -8.53 -2.32 4.55
C ARG A 106 -7.71 -2.77 3.35
N GLN A 107 -7.39 -1.84 2.47
CA GLN A 107 -6.43 -2.03 1.40
C GLN A 107 -5.03 -1.69 1.90
N GLN A 108 -4.12 -2.66 1.93
CA GLN A 108 -2.69 -2.37 2.04
C GLN A 108 -2.12 -2.18 0.63
N ILE A 109 -1.27 -1.17 0.46
CA ILE A 109 -0.55 -0.92 -0.78
C ILE A 109 0.94 -0.72 -0.47
N ARG A 110 1.79 -1.21 -1.37
CA ARG A 110 3.24 -0.96 -1.39
C ARG A 110 3.65 -0.56 -2.80
N VAL A 111 4.64 0.32 -2.85
CA VAL A 111 5.21 0.89 -4.07
C VAL A 111 6.69 0.53 -4.08
N LEU A 112 7.12 -0.23 -5.09
CA LEU A 112 8.49 -0.69 -5.26
C LEU A 112 8.68 -1.23 -6.67
N ASP A 113 9.92 -1.30 -7.14
CA ASP A 113 10.29 -2.05 -8.33
C ASP A 113 10.29 -3.55 -8.00
N LEU A 114 9.17 -4.23 -8.27
CA LEU A 114 8.97 -5.61 -7.84
C LEU A 114 9.51 -6.61 -8.86
N ASP A 115 9.49 -6.25 -10.14
CA ASP A 115 9.99 -7.10 -11.22
C ASP A 115 11.40 -6.72 -11.73
N HIS A 116 12.05 -5.78 -11.03
CA HIS A 116 13.42 -5.31 -11.28
C HIS A 116 13.61 -4.69 -12.67
N ASP A 117 12.57 -4.08 -13.23
CA ASP A 117 12.64 -3.37 -14.52
C ASP A 117 13.05 -1.90 -14.40
N GLY A 118 13.33 -1.45 -13.16
CA GLY A 118 13.77 -0.09 -12.85
C GLY A 118 12.61 0.90 -12.67
N LYS A 119 11.37 0.44 -12.58
CA LYS A 119 10.18 1.29 -12.39
C LYS A 119 9.41 0.87 -11.15
N LYS A 120 8.78 1.84 -10.50
CA LYS A 120 7.93 1.55 -9.34
C LYS A 120 6.60 0.93 -9.78
N ASP A 121 6.36 -0.29 -9.34
CA ASP A 121 5.09 -1.01 -9.44
C ASP A 121 4.22 -0.82 -8.20
N LEU A 122 3.00 -1.35 -8.25
CA LEU A 122 2.13 -1.47 -7.08
C LEU A 122 1.84 -2.93 -6.77
N ILE A 123 1.95 -3.28 -5.50
CA ILE A 123 1.34 -4.48 -4.94
C ILE A 123 0.32 -4.07 -3.88
N THR A 124 -0.87 -4.66 -3.98
CA THR A 124 -1.92 -4.44 -2.99
C THR A 124 -2.55 -5.74 -2.53
N CYS A 125 -2.96 -5.76 -1.27
CA CYS A 125 -3.79 -6.80 -0.70
C CYS A 125 -4.88 -6.17 0.16
N GLY A 126 -5.89 -6.96 0.51
CA GLY A 126 -6.92 -6.49 1.42
C GLY A 126 -8.01 -7.51 1.60
N TRP A 127 -9.14 -7.04 2.10
CA TRP A 127 -10.30 -7.89 2.29
C TRP A 127 -11.14 -7.95 1.01
N ASN A 128 -11.31 -9.14 0.46
CA ASN A 128 -12.19 -9.35 -0.70
C ASN A 128 -13.29 -10.36 -0.35
N HIS A 129 -14.54 -9.89 -0.34
CA HIS A 129 -15.71 -10.73 -0.07
C HIS A 129 -16.28 -11.34 -1.36
N ASP A 130 -16.03 -10.73 -2.51
CA ASP A 130 -16.67 -11.08 -3.79
C ASP A 130 -15.85 -12.09 -4.61
N LYS A 131 -14.58 -12.32 -4.25
CA LYS A 131 -13.72 -13.28 -4.94
C LYS A 131 -13.00 -14.19 -3.97
N ASP A 132 -12.96 -15.47 -4.33
CA ASP A 132 -12.21 -16.48 -3.61
C ASP A 132 -10.73 -16.41 -4.02
N GLY A 133 -9.82 -16.48 -3.04
CA GLY A 133 -8.40 -16.79 -3.24
C GLY A 133 -7.48 -15.71 -3.81
N GLU A 134 -7.99 -14.65 -4.46
CA GLU A 134 -7.19 -13.50 -4.90
C GLU A 134 -6.84 -12.60 -3.71
N LEU A 135 -5.63 -12.77 -3.17
CA LEU A 135 -5.12 -11.96 -2.06
C LEU A 135 -4.33 -10.73 -2.50
N PHE A 136 -3.42 -10.96 -3.45
CA PHE A 136 -2.44 -9.99 -3.90
C PHE A 136 -2.73 -9.62 -5.33
N PHE A 137 -2.72 -8.32 -5.60
CA PHE A 137 -2.87 -7.77 -6.92
C PHE A 137 -1.60 -6.99 -7.23
N PHE A 138 -0.86 -7.49 -8.22
CA PHE A 138 0.30 -6.83 -8.77
C PHE A 138 -0.12 -5.99 -9.98
N PHE A 139 0.29 -4.73 -9.99
CA PHE A 139 0.05 -3.77 -11.06
C PHE A 139 1.40 -3.30 -11.58
N LYS A 140 1.83 -3.89 -12.70
CA LYS A 140 3.06 -3.51 -13.39
C LYS A 140 2.94 -2.10 -13.95
N ASN A 141 3.97 -1.28 -13.73
CA ASN A 141 4.11 0.04 -14.34
C ASN A 141 4.81 -0.07 -15.71
N VAL A 142 4.05 0.13 -16.79
CA VAL A 142 4.62 0.16 -18.14
C VAL A 142 5.00 1.58 -18.60
N GLY A 143 4.78 2.58 -17.76
CA GLY A 143 5.13 3.99 -17.99
C GLY A 143 6.50 4.34 -17.38
N THR A 144 6.55 5.48 -16.71
CA THR A 144 7.68 5.95 -15.88
C THR A 144 7.22 6.12 -14.43
N ASP A 145 8.13 6.45 -13.52
CA ASP A 145 7.75 6.75 -12.13
C ASP A 145 6.91 8.04 -12.01
N ASP A 146 7.27 9.07 -12.79
CA ASP A 146 6.55 10.36 -12.80
C ASP A 146 5.20 10.28 -13.50
N GLU A 147 5.11 9.45 -14.55
CA GLU A 147 3.89 9.22 -15.33
C GLU A 147 3.58 7.72 -15.43
N PRO A 148 3.14 7.10 -14.31
CA PRO A 148 2.96 5.67 -14.27
C PRO A 148 1.73 5.25 -15.05
N ARG A 149 1.86 4.11 -15.72
CA ARG A 149 0.79 3.47 -16.49
C ARG A 149 0.66 2.05 -16.01
N PHE A 150 -0.29 1.82 -15.11
CA PHE A 150 -0.50 0.52 -14.50
C PHE A 150 -1.34 -0.39 -15.39
N GLU A 151 -0.87 -1.60 -15.64
CA GLU A 151 -1.64 -2.61 -16.36
C GLU A 151 -2.80 -3.17 -15.52
N LYS A 152 -3.60 -4.05 -16.12
CA LYS A 152 -4.60 -4.84 -15.37
C LYS A 152 -3.88 -5.65 -14.29
N PRO A 153 -4.51 -5.85 -13.12
CA PRO A 153 -3.85 -6.60 -12.06
C PRO A 153 -3.61 -8.05 -12.45
N THR A 154 -2.49 -8.58 -11.98
CA THR A 154 -2.18 -10.02 -12.02
C THR A 154 -1.97 -10.55 -10.62
N THR A 155 -2.11 -11.86 -10.45
CA THR A 155 -1.77 -12.54 -9.20
C THR A 155 -0.27 -12.85 -9.22
N LEU A 156 0.39 -12.69 -8.07
CA LEU A 156 1.76 -13.17 -7.91
C LEU A 156 1.85 -14.68 -8.08
N LYS A 157 2.98 -15.17 -8.55
CA LYS A 157 3.23 -16.59 -8.81
C LYS A 157 4.43 -17.09 -8.04
N TYR A 158 4.37 -18.36 -7.62
CA TYR A 158 5.55 -19.11 -7.22
C TYR A 158 6.39 -19.45 -8.46
N GLU A 159 7.64 -19.89 -8.24
CA GLU A 159 8.57 -20.31 -9.30
C GLU A 159 7.99 -21.43 -10.20
N ASP A 160 7.16 -22.31 -9.63
CA ASP A 160 6.47 -23.36 -10.38
C ASP A 160 5.28 -22.85 -11.25
N GLY A 161 5.06 -21.53 -11.26
CA GLY A 161 4.01 -20.84 -12.02
C GLY A 161 2.63 -20.85 -11.36
N THR A 162 2.47 -21.51 -10.21
CA THR A 162 1.22 -21.54 -9.45
C THR A 162 0.97 -20.21 -8.74
N ASP A 163 -0.29 -19.83 -8.61
CA ASP A 163 -0.64 -18.53 -8.02
C ASP A 163 -0.44 -18.53 -6.50
N VAL A 164 0.14 -17.44 -5.99
CA VAL A 164 0.20 -17.12 -4.56
C VAL A 164 -1.21 -16.75 -4.08
N THR A 165 -1.96 -17.78 -3.68
CA THR A 165 -3.38 -17.68 -3.31
C THR A 165 -3.62 -18.07 -1.86
N THR A 166 -4.84 -17.82 -1.39
CA THR A 166 -5.38 -18.49 -0.19
C THR A 166 -6.52 -19.41 -0.52
N ARG A 167 -6.71 -20.43 0.32
CA ARG A 167 -7.83 -21.37 0.22
C ARG A 167 -9.13 -20.83 0.85
N ALA A 168 -9.18 -19.56 1.26
CA ALA A 168 -10.26 -19.08 2.12
C ALA A 168 -10.98 -17.85 1.51
N LYS A 169 -12.31 -17.87 1.65
CA LYS A 169 -13.19 -16.73 1.33
C LYS A 169 -12.99 -15.64 2.38
N ALA A 170 -13.16 -14.39 1.97
CA ALA A 170 -13.15 -13.25 2.89
C ALA A 170 -11.86 -13.14 3.72
N CYS A 171 -10.71 -13.42 3.11
CA CYS A 171 -9.42 -13.30 3.78
C CYS A 171 -8.97 -11.85 3.91
N ASN A 172 -8.37 -11.52 5.06
CA ASN A 172 -7.67 -10.26 5.26
C ASN A 172 -6.17 -10.53 5.32
N ALA A 173 -5.45 -10.21 4.24
CA ALA A 173 -4.01 -10.39 4.18
C ALA A 173 -3.28 -9.13 4.65
N ARG A 174 -2.10 -9.35 5.24
CA ARG A 174 -1.10 -8.33 5.51
C ARG A 174 0.25 -8.84 5.10
N PHE A 175 1.04 -7.98 4.50
CA PHE A 175 2.38 -8.32 4.07
C PHE A 175 3.40 -7.26 4.44
N VAL A 176 4.65 -7.68 4.44
CA VAL A 176 5.81 -6.81 4.37
C VAL A 176 6.63 -7.27 3.18
N ILE A 177 7.31 -6.32 2.56
CA ILE A 177 8.34 -6.60 1.59
C ILE A 177 9.68 -6.36 2.30
N TYR A 178 10.53 -7.36 2.29
CA TYR A 178 11.79 -7.34 3.03
C TYR A 178 12.72 -8.42 2.47
N ASP A 179 13.99 -8.10 2.27
CA ASP A 179 15.04 -9.08 1.97
C ASP A 179 15.28 -9.95 3.22
N TYR A 180 14.55 -11.07 3.30
CA TYR A 180 14.50 -11.95 4.47
C TYR A 180 15.73 -12.85 4.55
N ASN A 181 16.25 -13.30 3.40
CA ASN A 181 17.40 -14.19 3.32
C ASN A 181 18.74 -13.45 3.12
N SER A 182 18.72 -12.12 2.98
CA SER A 182 19.88 -11.26 2.73
C SER A 182 20.57 -11.52 1.39
N ASP A 183 19.83 -11.90 0.35
CA ASP A 183 20.36 -12.12 -1.01
C ASP A 183 20.33 -10.85 -1.89
N GLY A 184 19.80 -9.75 -1.35
CA GLY A 184 19.66 -8.48 -2.05
C GLY A 184 18.46 -8.42 -3.00
N ILE A 185 17.52 -9.36 -2.89
CA ILE A 185 16.24 -9.39 -3.58
C ILE A 185 15.14 -9.29 -2.51
N GLU A 186 14.15 -8.43 -2.76
CA GLU A 186 13.03 -8.30 -1.86
C GLU A 186 12.11 -9.53 -1.80
N ASP A 187 11.87 -10.06 -0.60
CA ASP A 187 10.92 -11.16 -0.37
C ASP A 187 9.54 -10.65 0.08
N LEU A 188 8.50 -11.43 -0.23
CA LEU A 188 7.15 -11.21 0.27
C LEU A 188 6.91 -12.07 1.52
N VAL A 189 6.83 -11.43 2.69
CA VAL A 189 6.43 -12.08 3.94
C VAL A 189 5.02 -11.66 4.31
N PHE A 190 4.11 -12.62 4.43
CA PHE A 190 2.70 -12.29 4.67
C PHE A 190 2.00 -13.23 5.63
N VAL A 191 0.91 -12.72 6.19
CA VAL A 191 -0.08 -13.46 6.95
C VAL A 191 -1.44 -13.24 6.32
N ASP A 192 -2.30 -14.23 6.45
CA ASP A 192 -3.69 -14.09 6.09
C ASP A 192 -4.57 -14.57 7.25
N PHE A 193 -5.72 -13.91 7.38
CA PHE A 193 -6.71 -14.21 8.39
C PHE A 193 -8.01 -14.62 7.72
N ARG A 194 -8.60 -15.70 8.24
CA ARG A 194 -9.99 -16.09 7.99
C ARG A 194 -10.73 -16.03 9.33
N ASP A 195 -12.01 -15.66 9.33
CA ASP A 195 -12.87 -15.66 10.52
C ASP A 195 -12.59 -16.86 11.48
N GLY A 196 -11.88 -16.58 12.57
CA GLY A 196 -11.53 -17.55 13.63
C GLY A 196 -10.26 -18.37 13.42
N TYR A 197 -9.55 -18.26 12.29
CA TYR A 197 -8.32 -19.00 11.99
C TYR A 197 -7.19 -18.06 11.55
N HIS A 198 -6.13 -18.03 12.35
CA HIS A 198 -4.87 -17.41 11.98
C HIS A 198 -4.04 -18.43 11.21
N ASN A 199 -3.76 -18.15 9.93
CA ASN A 199 -2.83 -18.98 9.19
C ASN A 199 -1.39 -18.60 9.56
N PRO A 200 -0.44 -19.56 9.47
CA PRO A 200 0.97 -19.28 9.75
C PRO A 200 1.50 -18.19 8.83
N VAL A 201 2.57 -17.54 9.28
CA VAL A 201 3.36 -16.65 8.42
C VAL A 201 3.86 -17.45 7.21
N LYS A 202 3.70 -16.88 6.02
CA LYS A 202 4.20 -17.40 4.76
C LYS A 202 5.31 -16.49 4.27
N ILE A 203 6.35 -17.10 3.70
CA ILE A 203 7.49 -16.42 3.11
C ILE A 203 7.56 -16.89 1.66
N CYS A 204 7.45 -15.95 0.73
CA CYS A 204 7.67 -16.15 -0.69
C CYS A 204 8.99 -15.47 -1.05
N LEU A 205 10.01 -16.27 -1.36
CA LEU A 205 11.31 -15.75 -1.72
C LEU A 205 11.23 -15.07 -3.09
N GLY A 206 11.80 -13.87 -3.19
CA GLY A 206 12.04 -13.18 -4.45
C GLY A 206 13.09 -13.94 -5.27
N THR A 207 13.00 -13.83 -6.58
CA THR A 207 14.01 -14.40 -7.50
C THR A 207 14.29 -13.38 -8.59
N LYS A 208 15.53 -13.34 -9.09
CA LYS A 208 15.85 -12.60 -10.31
C LYS A 208 15.30 -13.41 -11.49
N GLY A 209 14.36 -12.80 -12.22
CA GLY A 209 13.79 -13.37 -13.45
C GLY A 209 14.81 -13.58 -14.56
#